data_AF-A0AA95GAY5-F1
#
_entry.id   AF-A0AA95GAY5-F1
#
_cell.length_a   1.000
_cell.length_b   1.000
_cell.length_c   1.000
_cell.angle_alpha   90.00
_cell.angle_beta   90.00
_cell.angle_gamma   90.00
#
_symmetry.space_group_name_H-M   'P 1'
#
loop_
_entity.id
_entity.type
_entity.pdbx_description
1 polymer ?
#
loop_
_entity_poly.entity_id
_entity_poly.type
_entity_poly.pdbx_seq_one_letter_code
_entity_poly.pdbx_strand_id
1 'polypeptide(L)'
;MNSEKQETKDSIKDIYSESKHRIRLILAMLGKYEPEKINPLPDEKSFATISNLINSIMSAAQFESENQYRNAIVEISNWMNCAFNQEYLTKNEKLYPNPLFAVRKGGEILHSFLHRDLRRKQFSSEEDEIYRNFLKLISSLPDPRNKKLDQGDVDGMIDDLLKTS
;
A
#
# COMPACT_ATOMS: atom_id res chain seq x y z
N MET A 1 -16.97 1.96 -31.88
CA MET A 1 -17.86 2.54 -30.85
C MET A 1 -17.22 2.23 -29.51
N ASN A 2 -16.67 3.25 -28.84
CA ASN A 2 -16.07 3.10 -27.52
C ASN A 2 -17.18 2.85 -26.51
N SER A 3 -17.25 1.64 -25.98
CA SER A 3 -17.97 1.33 -24.76
C SER A 3 -17.16 1.90 -23.59
N GLU A 4 -17.36 3.18 -23.30
CA GLU A 4 -17.09 3.71 -21.96
C GLU A 4 -17.90 2.85 -20.98
N LYS A 5 -17.23 1.93 -20.30
CA LYS A 5 -17.82 1.16 -19.21
C LYS A 5 -18.29 2.18 -18.17
N GLN A 6 -19.59 2.43 -18.12
CA GLN A 6 -20.22 3.09 -17.00
C GLN A 6 -19.98 2.20 -15.77
N GLU A 7 -18.96 2.54 -14.98
CA GLU A 7 -18.78 1.98 -13.65
C GLU A 7 -20.02 2.35 -12.83
N THR A 8 -20.87 1.35 -12.60
CA THR A 8 -22.05 1.49 -11.78
C THR A 8 -21.63 1.81 -10.35
N LYS A 9 -22.43 2.62 -9.63
CA LYS A 9 -22.20 2.97 -8.22
C LYS A 9 -21.96 1.76 -7.30
N ASP A 10 -22.47 0.59 -7.68
CA ASP A 10 -22.28 -0.66 -6.95
C ASP A 10 -20.86 -1.22 -7.13
N SER A 11 -20.27 -1.11 -8.32
CA SER A 11 -18.88 -1.52 -8.59
C SER A 11 -17.88 -0.75 -7.74
N ILE A 12 -18.11 0.55 -7.53
CA ILE A 12 -17.24 1.39 -6.71
C ILE A 12 -17.31 0.98 -5.22
N LYS A 13 -18.51 0.68 -4.70
CA LYS A 13 -18.70 0.20 -3.32
C LYS A 13 -18.03 -1.15 -3.05
N ASP A 14 -18.04 -2.04 -4.05
CA ASP A 14 -17.40 -3.35 -3.95
C ASP A 14 -15.88 -3.21 -3.93
N ILE A 15 -15.32 -2.35 -4.80
CA ILE A 15 -13.89 -1.99 -4.79
C ILE A 15 -13.47 -1.41 -3.44
N TYR A 16 -14.30 -0.56 -2.82
CA TYR A 16 -14.03 -0.02 -1.48
C TYR A 16 -14.04 -1.07 -0.38
N SER A 17 -15.04 -1.94 -0.39
CA SER A 17 -15.21 -2.98 0.63
C SER A 17 -14.04 -3.96 0.58
N GLU A 18 -13.62 -4.31 -0.63
CA GLU A 18 -12.47 -5.16 -0.91
C GLU A 18 -11.14 -4.49 -0.52
N SER A 19 -10.93 -3.23 -0.92
CA SER A 19 -9.74 -2.46 -0.56
C SER A 19 -9.58 -2.29 0.95
N LYS A 20 -10.69 -2.03 1.66
CA LYS A 20 -10.75 -1.96 3.12
C LYS A 20 -10.38 -3.30 3.76
N HIS A 21 -10.87 -4.41 3.22
CA HIS A 21 -10.52 -5.74 3.70
C HIS A 21 -9.02 -6.00 3.56
N ARG A 22 -8.45 -5.74 2.37
CA ARG A 22 -7.03 -5.92 2.07
C ARG A 22 -6.13 -5.09 2.98
N ILE A 23 -6.47 -3.84 3.26
CA ILE A 23 -5.66 -3.01 4.14
C ILE A 23 -5.73 -3.47 5.60
N ARG A 24 -6.89 -3.90 6.07
CA ARG A 24 -6.98 -4.50 7.42
C ARG A 24 -6.10 -5.73 7.55
N LEU A 25 -6.01 -6.56 6.50
CA LEU A 25 -5.09 -7.69 6.45
C LEU A 25 -3.63 -7.22 6.52
N ILE A 26 -3.23 -6.24 5.70
CA ILE A 26 -1.88 -5.66 5.74
C ILE A 26 -1.54 -5.17 7.16
N LEU A 27 -2.45 -4.41 7.79
CA LEU A 27 -2.24 -3.89 9.15
C LEU A 27 -2.18 -4.99 10.22
N ALA A 28 -3.00 -6.04 10.09
CA ALA A 28 -3.00 -7.16 11.02
C ALA A 28 -1.71 -7.99 10.92
N MET A 29 -1.21 -8.20 9.69
CA MET A 29 0.04 -8.94 9.45
C MET A 29 1.29 -8.17 9.91
N LEU A 30 1.20 -6.84 10.01
CA LEU A 30 2.28 -5.98 10.54
C LEU A 30 2.28 -5.85 12.09
N GLY A 31 1.39 -6.58 12.79
CA GLY A 31 1.40 -6.70 14.25
C GLY A 31 1.19 -5.38 15.00
N LYS A 32 1.65 -5.30 16.26
CA LYS A 32 1.72 -4.05 17.06
C LYS A 32 3.17 -3.56 17.05
N TYR A 33 3.41 -2.34 16.58
CA TYR A 33 4.73 -1.72 16.63
C TYR A 33 5.01 -1.32 18.06
N GLU A 34 6.03 -1.93 18.65
CA GLU A 34 6.55 -1.56 19.96
C GLU A 34 7.89 -0.84 19.76
N PRO A 35 7.99 0.48 20.01
CA PRO A 35 9.21 1.26 19.77
C PRO A 35 10.41 0.77 20.59
N GLU A 36 10.12 0.23 21.77
CA GLU A 36 11.10 -0.25 22.76
C GLU A 36 11.57 -1.69 22.49
N LYS A 37 11.05 -2.36 21.46
CA LYS A 37 11.37 -3.74 21.16
C LYS A 37 11.71 -3.92 19.68
N ILE A 38 12.59 -4.90 19.42
CA ILE A 38 12.81 -5.37 18.06
C ILE A 38 11.51 -6.01 17.60
N ASN A 39 10.88 -5.41 16.60
CA ASN A 39 9.70 -5.99 15.98
C ASN A 39 10.17 -7.12 15.06
N PRO A 40 9.63 -8.34 15.20
CA PRO A 40 10.05 -9.45 14.37
C PRO A 40 9.74 -9.12 12.91
N LEU A 41 10.68 -9.45 12.02
CA LEU A 41 10.43 -9.41 10.59
C LEU A 41 9.34 -10.43 10.25
N PRO A 42 8.42 -10.11 9.34
CA PRO A 42 7.45 -11.07 8.80
C PRO A 42 8.17 -12.29 8.20
N ASP A 43 7.51 -13.45 8.19
CA ASP A 43 8.03 -14.64 7.51
C ASP A 43 7.81 -14.55 5.99
N GLU A 44 8.42 -15.47 5.22
CA GLU A 44 8.32 -15.48 3.75
C GLU A 44 6.88 -15.54 3.24
N LYS A 45 6.02 -16.30 3.93
CA LYS A 45 4.60 -16.42 3.59
C LYS A 45 3.86 -15.11 3.80
N SER A 46 4.14 -14.41 4.90
CA SER A 46 3.59 -13.08 5.19
C SER A 46 4.09 -12.05 4.18
N PHE A 47 5.36 -12.13 3.77
CA PHE A 47 5.93 -11.30 2.71
C PHE A 47 5.15 -11.42 1.40
N ALA A 48 5.00 -12.65 0.89
CA ALA A 48 4.27 -12.91 -0.33
C ALA A 48 2.81 -12.43 -0.24
N THR A 49 2.14 -12.70 0.89
CA THR A 49 0.73 -12.34 1.08
C THR A 49 0.52 -10.82 1.05
N ILE A 50 1.32 -10.06 1.78
CA ILE A 50 1.19 -8.59 1.82
C ILE A 50 1.58 -7.97 0.48
N SER A 51 2.65 -8.44 -0.16
CA SER A 51 3.06 -7.95 -1.50
C SER A 51 1.91 -8.09 -2.50
N ASN A 52 1.27 -9.25 -2.54
CA ASN A 52 0.10 -9.50 -3.40
C ASN A 52 -1.08 -8.59 -3.06
N LEU A 53 -1.35 -8.37 -1.77
CA LEU A 53 -2.41 -7.44 -1.32
C LEU A 53 -2.14 -6.00 -1.78
N ILE A 54 -0.89 -5.52 -1.66
CA ILE A 54 -0.49 -4.17 -2.08
C ILE A 54 -0.59 -4.03 -3.60
N ASN A 55 -0.08 -5.00 -4.37
CA ASN A 55 -0.19 -5.01 -5.83
C ASN A 55 -1.66 -4.97 -6.27
N SER A 56 -2.53 -5.73 -5.62
CA SER A 56 -3.95 -5.75 -5.95
C SER A 56 -4.66 -4.43 -5.63
N ILE A 57 -4.22 -3.68 -4.61
CA ILE A 57 -4.70 -2.31 -4.34
C ILE A 57 -4.25 -1.36 -5.45
N MET A 58 -3.00 -1.46 -5.90
CA MET A 58 -2.48 -0.63 -6.99
C MET A 58 -3.26 -0.84 -8.29
N SER A 59 -3.56 -2.09 -8.64
CA SER A 59 -4.35 -2.41 -9.85
C SER A 59 -5.77 -1.86 -9.75
N ALA A 60 -6.41 -1.93 -8.59
CA ALA A 60 -7.74 -1.35 -8.38
C ALA A 60 -7.73 0.19 -8.52
N ALA A 61 -6.68 0.86 -8.06
CA ALA A 61 -6.55 2.31 -8.15
C ALA A 61 -6.31 2.83 -9.59
N GLN A 62 -6.02 1.96 -10.57
CA GLN A 62 -5.80 2.38 -11.96
C GLN A 62 -7.10 2.80 -12.68
N PHE A 63 -8.26 2.37 -12.20
CA PHE A 63 -9.55 2.61 -12.85
C PHE A 63 -10.17 3.99 -12.54
N GLU A 64 -9.65 4.72 -11.54
CA GLU A 64 -10.21 6.03 -11.16
C GLU A 64 -9.59 7.22 -11.92
N SER A 65 -10.39 8.25 -12.23
CA SER A 65 -9.92 9.50 -12.85
C SER A 65 -8.83 10.21 -12.02
N GLU A 66 -8.01 11.08 -12.64
CA GLU A 66 -6.96 11.86 -11.94
C GLU A 66 -7.51 12.59 -10.70
N ASN A 67 -7.07 12.13 -9.51
CA ASN A 67 -7.44 12.65 -8.21
C ASN A 67 -6.20 12.62 -7.30
N GLN A 68 -6.04 13.63 -6.44
CA GLN A 68 -4.97 13.69 -5.44
C GLN A 68 -4.96 12.46 -4.51
N TYR A 69 -6.12 11.93 -4.13
CA TYR A 69 -6.19 10.69 -3.33
C TYR A 69 -5.62 9.48 -4.09
N ARG A 70 -6.00 9.32 -5.36
CA ARG A 70 -5.48 8.24 -6.22
C ARG A 70 -3.96 8.30 -6.32
N ASN A 71 -3.41 9.48 -6.60
CA ASN A 71 -1.97 9.66 -6.73
C ASN A 71 -1.24 9.30 -5.44
N ALA A 72 -1.76 9.74 -4.28
CA ALA A 72 -1.17 9.39 -2.99
C ALA A 72 -1.31 7.89 -2.66
N ILE A 73 -2.44 7.26 -2.98
CA ILE A 73 -2.64 5.82 -2.82
C ILE A 73 -1.59 5.06 -3.63
N VAL A 74 -1.40 5.42 -4.90
CA VAL A 74 -0.42 4.77 -5.78
C VAL A 74 1.01 5.01 -5.28
N GLU A 75 1.35 6.23 -4.87
CA GLU A 75 2.68 6.57 -4.37
C GLU A 75 3.03 5.81 -3.08
N ILE A 76 2.13 5.80 -2.10
CA ILE A 76 2.32 5.11 -0.82
C ILE A 76 2.38 3.59 -1.05
N SER A 77 1.49 3.04 -1.89
CA SER A 77 1.45 1.60 -2.18
C SER A 77 2.75 1.13 -2.85
N ASN A 78 3.25 1.88 -3.83
CA ASN A 78 4.52 1.59 -4.50
C ASN A 78 5.70 1.60 -3.51
N TRP A 79 5.80 2.64 -2.69
CA TRP A 79 6.86 2.74 -1.71
C TRP A 79 6.80 1.58 -0.71
N MET A 80 5.60 1.28 -0.19
CA MET A 80 5.39 0.16 0.72
C MET A 80 5.76 -1.17 0.10
N ASN A 81 5.37 -1.43 -1.15
CA ASN A 81 5.68 -2.68 -1.84
C ASN A 81 7.19 -2.91 -1.91
N CYS A 82 7.95 -1.86 -2.27
CA CYS A 82 9.41 -1.95 -2.32
C CYS A 82 10.04 -2.03 -0.92
N ALA A 83 9.53 -1.26 0.04
CA ALA A 83 10.00 -1.29 1.42
C ALA A 83 9.70 -2.62 2.10
N PHE A 84 8.67 -3.33 1.64
CA PHE A 84 8.23 -4.61 2.18
C PHE A 84 8.90 -5.79 1.47
N ASN A 85 10.20 -5.67 1.20
CA ASN A 85 11.04 -6.77 0.76
C ASN A 85 12.02 -7.15 1.88
N GLN A 86 12.23 -8.45 2.07
CA GLN A 86 13.15 -9.02 3.05
C GLN A 86 14.56 -8.43 2.95
N GLU A 87 15.13 -8.27 1.75
CA GLU A 87 16.47 -7.71 1.54
C GLU A 87 16.55 -6.26 2.06
N TYR A 88 15.55 -5.45 1.73
CA TYR A 88 15.50 -4.05 2.17
C TYR A 88 15.32 -3.94 3.68
N LEU A 89 14.39 -4.68 4.28
CA LEU A 89 14.14 -4.64 5.72
C LEU A 89 15.35 -5.14 6.52
N THR A 90 15.97 -6.24 6.08
CA THR A 90 17.16 -6.81 6.74
C THR A 90 18.34 -5.85 6.67
N LYS A 91 18.58 -5.21 5.51
CA LYS A 91 19.69 -4.26 5.34
C LYS A 91 19.53 -3.01 6.22
N ASN A 92 18.30 -2.61 6.50
CA ASN A 92 17.96 -1.32 7.11
C ASN A 92 17.36 -1.43 8.52
N GLU A 93 17.41 -2.60 9.14
CA GLU A 93 16.80 -2.89 10.45
C GLU A 93 17.20 -1.88 11.56
N LYS A 94 18.40 -1.30 11.47
CA LYS A 94 18.98 -0.38 12.47
C LYS A 94 18.55 1.08 12.34
N LEU A 95 17.86 1.48 11.27
CA LEU A 95 17.63 2.89 10.92
C LEU A 95 16.39 3.48 11.60
N TYR A 96 16.39 3.55 12.93
CA TYR A 96 15.26 4.09 13.71
C TYR A 96 14.61 5.35 13.08
N PRO A 97 13.27 5.42 12.97
CA PRO A 97 12.30 4.37 13.25
C PRO A 97 12.37 3.30 12.14
N ASN A 98 12.52 2.03 12.54
CA ASN A 98 12.72 0.87 11.64
C ASN A 98 11.81 0.96 10.40
N PRO A 99 12.29 0.63 9.19
CA PRO A 99 11.48 0.68 7.98
C PRO A 99 10.11 -0.05 8.07
N LEU A 100 9.97 -1.07 8.90
CA LEU A 100 8.69 -1.74 9.17
C LEU A 100 7.64 -0.79 9.79
N PHE A 101 8.06 0.16 10.63
CA PHE A 101 7.19 1.20 11.17
C PHE A 101 6.65 2.10 10.06
N ALA A 102 7.51 2.49 9.13
CA ALA A 102 7.09 3.28 7.97
C ALA A 102 6.12 2.50 7.08
N VAL A 103 6.38 1.21 6.80
CA VAL A 103 5.43 0.37 6.06
C VAL A 103 4.07 0.32 6.74
N ARG A 104 4.04 0.12 8.07
CA ARG A 104 2.78 0.14 8.84
C ARG A 104 2.06 1.48 8.73
N LYS A 105 2.77 2.59 8.90
CA LYS A 105 2.18 3.93 8.79
C LYS A 105 1.61 4.19 7.39
N GLY A 106 2.28 3.73 6.35
CA GLY A 106 1.74 3.74 4.99
C GLY A 106 0.41 2.99 4.90
N GLY A 107 0.32 1.79 5.50
CA GLY A 107 -0.92 1.02 5.55
C GLY A 107 -2.07 1.72 6.28
N GLU A 108 -1.78 2.42 7.39
CA GLU A 108 -2.77 3.19 8.16
C GLU A 108 -3.31 4.37 7.33
N ILE A 109 -2.45 5.01 6.55
CA ILE A 109 -2.81 6.14 5.68
C ILE A 109 -3.61 5.65 4.47
N LEU A 110 -3.17 4.56 3.83
CA LEU A 110 -3.95 3.90 2.78
C LEU A 110 -5.34 3.52 3.27
N HIS A 111 -5.46 2.98 4.49
CA HIS A 111 -6.76 2.66 5.09
C HIS A 111 -7.62 3.91 5.13
N SER A 112 -7.06 5.01 5.61
CA SER A 112 -7.75 6.28 5.77
C SER A 112 -8.21 6.85 4.43
N PHE A 113 -7.36 6.82 3.39
CA PHE A 113 -7.69 7.34 2.07
C PHE A 113 -8.71 6.47 1.32
N LEU A 114 -8.59 5.14 1.38
CA LEU A 114 -9.54 4.24 0.75
C LEU A 114 -10.89 4.17 1.48
N HIS A 115 -10.96 4.58 2.75
CA HIS A 115 -12.24 4.66 3.47
C HIS A 115 -13.04 5.94 3.16
N ARG A 116 -12.44 6.91 2.48
CA ARG A 116 -13.03 8.22 2.18
C ARG A 116 -13.64 8.23 0.78
N ASP A 117 -14.50 9.23 0.55
CA ASP A 117 -15.16 9.41 -0.74
C ASP A 117 -14.11 9.81 -1.81
N LEU A 118 -13.64 8.86 -2.62
CA LEU A 118 -12.66 9.12 -3.69
C LEU A 118 -13.23 10.01 -4.81
N ARG A 119 -14.52 10.40 -4.74
CA ARG A 119 -15.06 11.46 -5.59
C ARG A 119 -14.61 12.85 -5.15
N ARG A 120 -14.08 13.00 -3.93
CA ARG A 120 -13.44 14.25 -3.47
C ARG A 120 -12.15 14.44 -4.24
N LYS A 121 -11.97 15.61 -4.86
CA LYS A 121 -10.79 15.94 -5.68
C LYS A 121 -9.58 16.41 -4.86
N GLN A 122 -9.77 16.73 -3.59
CA GLN A 122 -8.77 17.38 -2.75
C GLN A 122 -8.81 16.83 -1.32
N PHE A 123 -7.63 16.76 -0.70
CA PHE A 123 -7.49 16.47 0.72
C PHE A 123 -8.17 17.51 1.59
N SER A 124 -8.70 17.08 2.73
CA SER A 124 -8.87 17.97 3.89
C SER A 124 -7.51 18.37 4.47
N SER A 125 -7.47 19.43 5.28
CA SER A 125 -6.25 19.87 5.96
C SER A 125 -5.61 18.77 6.80
N GLU A 126 -6.42 17.96 7.49
CA GLU A 126 -5.96 16.82 8.28
C GLU A 126 -5.31 15.72 7.40
N GLU A 127 -5.90 15.43 6.24
CA GLU A 127 -5.39 14.41 5.33
C GLU A 127 -4.09 14.85 4.64
N ASP A 128 -4.00 16.12 4.25
CA ASP A 128 -2.77 16.70 3.70
C ASP A 128 -1.65 16.68 4.74
N GLU A 129 -1.95 17.00 6.00
CA GLU A 129 -0.99 16.93 7.10
C GLU A 129 -0.49 15.49 7.33
N ILE A 130 -1.41 14.52 7.41
CA ILE A 130 -1.06 13.09 7.55
C ILE A 130 -0.18 12.64 6.38
N TYR A 131 -0.54 13.01 5.15
CA TYR A 131 0.23 12.67 3.96
C TYR A 131 1.65 13.24 4.00
N ARG A 132 1.80 14.54 4.28
CA ARG A 132 3.10 15.20 4.37
C ARG A 132 3.96 14.65 5.50
N ASN A 133 3.36 14.33 6.64
CA ASN A 133 4.06 13.70 7.76
C ASN A 133 4.64 12.34 7.37
N PHE A 134 3.91 11.56 6.58
CA PHE A 134 4.41 10.31 6.03
C PHE A 134 5.55 10.50 5.03
N LEU A 135 5.42 11.45 4.09
CA LEU A 135 6.50 11.78 3.15
C LEU A 135 7.78 12.19 3.88
N LYS A 136 7.64 12.99 4.95
CA LYS A 136 8.77 13.37 5.80
C LYS A 136 9.39 12.16 6.51
N LEU A 137 8.58 11.25 7.04
CA LEU A 137 9.05 10.01 7.67
C LEU A 137 9.86 9.14 6.69
N ILE A 138 9.35 8.90 5.48
CA ILE A 138 10.05 8.05 4.52
C ILE A 138 11.28 8.73 3.91
N SER A 139 11.34 10.07 3.91
CA SER A 139 12.51 10.81 3.41
C SER A 139 13.77 10.64 4.27
N SER A 140 13.62 10.27 5.55
CA SER A 140 14.76 9.94 6.42
C SER A 140 15.25 8.50 6.26
N LEU A 141 14.53 7.67 5.48
CA LEU A 141 14.89 6.29 5.20
C LEU A 141 15.54 6.18 3.82
N PRO A 142 16.44 5.20 3.59
CA PRO A 142 16.96 4.91 2.27
C PRO A 142 15.80 4.58 1.31
N ASP A 143 15.78 5.16 0.12
CA ASP A 143 14.69 4.89 -0.82
C ASP A 143 14.72 3.41 -1.27
N PRO A 144 13.68 2.61 -0.95
CA PRO A 144 13.63 1.19 -1.30
C PRO A 144 13.52 0.96 -2.81
N ARG A 145 13.13 1.98 -3.59
CA ARG A 145 12.95 1.90 -5.05
C ARG A 145 14.27 2.05 -5.82
N ASN A 146 15.33 2.55 -5.16
CA ASN A 146 16.65 2.78 -5.79
C ASN A 146 17.38 1.47 -6.13
N LYS A 147 17.05 0.38 -5.45
CA LYS A 147 17.28 -0.96 -5.98
C LYS A 147 16.01 -1.30 -6.73
N LYS A 148 16.02 -1.25 -8.06
CA LYS A 148 14.93 -1.85 -8.85
C LYS A 148 14.83 -3.31 -8.39
N LEU A 149 13.89 -3.58 -7.48
CA LEU A 149 13.52 -4.94 -7.14
C LEU A 149 13.07 -5.56 -8.45
N ASP A 150 13.56 -6.76 -8.72
CA ASP A 150 13.14 -7.54 -9.87
C ASP A 150 11.62 -7.72 -9.73
N GLN A 151 10.84 -6.92 -10.47
CA GLN A 151 9.38 -6.96 -10.50
C GLN A 151 8.96 -8.18 -11.32
N GLY A 152 9.46 -9.36 -10.95
CA GLY A 152 9.13 -10.63 -11.57
C GLY A 152 7.62 -10.78 -11.61
N ASP A 153 7.10 -10.53 -12.80
CA ASP A 153 5.74 -10.75 -13.27
C ASP A 153 4.64 -10.57 -12.20
N VAL A 154 4.44 -9.32 -11.78
CA VAL A 154 3.32 -8.92 -10.92
C VAL A 154 1.98 -9.32 -11.55
N ASP A 155 1.89 -9.26 -12.89
CA ASP A 155 0.72 -9.68 -13.66
C ASP A 155 0.57 -11.21 -13.65
N GLY A 156 1.66 -11.97 -13.85
CA GLY A 156 1.67 -13.43 -13.74
C GLY A 156 1.29 -13.96 -12.36
N MET A 157 1.74 -13.30 -11.28
CA MET A 157 1.36 -13.66 -9.91
C MET A 157 -0.12 -13.35 -9.61
N ILE A 158 -0.66 -12.26 -10.15
CA ILE A 158 -2.09 -11.92 -10.03
C ILE A 158 -2.94 -12.93 -10.81
N ASP A 159 -2.52 -13.30 -12.02
CA ASP A 159 -3.23 -14.28 -12.85
C ASP A 159 -3.28 -15.68 -12.20
N ASP A 160 -2.23 -16.12 -11.51
CA ASP A 160 -2.23 -17.41 -10.83
C ASP A 160 -3.07 -17.44 -9.54
N LEU A 161 -3.19 -16.30 -8.85
CA LEU A 161 -4.09 -16.13 -7.71
C LEU A 161 -5.57 -16.11 -8.12
N LEU A 162 -5.89 -15.49 -9.26
CA LEU A 162 -7.25 -15.46 -9.81
C LEU A 162 -7.69 -16.81 -10.40
N LYS A 163 -6.74 -17.67 -10.78
CA LYS A 163 -7.03 -19.06 -11.23
C LYS A 163 -7.26 -20.05 -10.09
N THR A 164 -6.93 -19.68 -8.86
CA THR A 164 -7.01 -20.56 -7.67
C THR A 164 -8.17 -20.23 -6.70
N SER A 165 -9.05 -19.29 -7.07
CA SER A 165 -10.31 -18.97 -6.39
C SER A 165 -11.52 -19.40 -7.21
#